data_AF-A0A0V0QSE0-F1
#
_entry.id   AF-A0A0V0QSE0-F1
#
_cell.length_a   1.000
_cell.length_b   1.000
_cell.length_c   1.000
_cell.angle_alpha   90.00
_cell.angle_beta   90.00
_cell.angle_gamma   90.00
#
_symmetry.space_group_name_H-M   'P 1'
#
loop_
_entity.id
_entity.type
_entity.pdbx_description
1 polymer ?
#
loop_
_entity_poly.entity_id
_entity_poly.type
_entity_poly.pdbx_seq_one_letter_code
_entity_poly.pdbx_strand_id
1 'polypeptide(L)'
;MKDQKLISIDSLSYHKITDINQENCLELLQNSFDQFVEKMQLVADYQNINNKNKIQTNFFSFNHQPINFGCFNSEIIVQELHRFYHLKPIHNFINDQNRTEFWAQQHNEEELQDKLQNVDQYLTTKIQEDGVFYKYFGNYVFHHYLQDGQNDKGWGCAYRSCMSVISWFRENGYVDKDKVKVPSITEIQKMLIEMGDKEANFMNSSQWIGAFEVSFIIQKLIDIECKIIFLQDGADIRTKLEEFKSHFINEGTPIMFGGDQYAYSILGIDYNEDEGDAKFLILDPHYVGPDNYKNIVDKGGISWKKADLFLPNTFYNFCCPLRNKSLN
;
A
#
# COMPACT_ATOMS: atom_id res chain seq x y z
N MET A 1 22.32 38.35 21.93
CA MET A 1 21.55 37.18 22.40
C MET A 1 21.69 36.12 21.33
N LYS A 2 22.18 34.91 21.66
CA LYS A 2 22.28 33.82 20.68
C LYS A 2 20.86 33.36 20.34
N ASP A 3 20.52 33.31 19.06
CA ASP A 3 19.26 32.73 18.59
C ASP A 3 19.15 31.30 19.13
N GLN A 4 18.23 31.09 20.08
CA GLN A 4 17.89 29.75 20.54
C GLN A 4 17.09 29.09 19.41
N LYS A 5 17.75 28.21 18.65
CA LYS A 5 17.08 27.31 17.72
C LYS A 5 16.18 26.37 18.54
N LEU A 6 14.88 26.53 18.42
CA LEU A 6 13.90 25.56 18.91
C LEU A 6 14.04 24.27 18.09
N ILE A 7 14.05 23.12 18.78
CA ILE A 7 14.06 21.79 18.17
C ILE A 7 12.71 21.15 18.52
N SER A 8 12.00 20.64 17.51
CA SER A 8 10.80 19.82 17.72
C SER A 8 11.23 18.40 18.05
N ILE A 9 10.66 17.84 19.11
CA ILE A 9 10.89 16.45 19.52
C ILE A 9 9.53 15.78 19.59
N ASP A 10 9.35 14.71 18.81
CA ASP A 10 8.17 13.86 18.91
C ASP A 10 8.57 12.55 19.62
N SER A 11 7.87 12.19 20.69
CA SER A 11 7.94 10.87 21.33
C SER A 11 6.56 10.22 21.32
N LEU A 12 6.53 8.89 21.25
CA LEU A 12 5.28 8.12 21.18
C LEU A 12 5.40 6.86 22.04
N SER A 13 4.38 6.58 22.84
CA SER A 13 4.24 5.35 23.62
C SER A 13 2.87 4.72 23.41
N TYR A 14 2.80 3.40 23.58
CA TYR A 14 1.55 2.63 23.49
C TYR A 14 1.20 2.06 24.85
N HIS A 15 -0.04 2.27 25.27
CA HIS A 15 -0.59 1.75 26.51
C HIS A 15 -1.98 1.21 26.22
N LYS A 16 -2.38 0.15 26.93
CA LYS A 16 -3.79 -0.25 26.89
C LYS A 16 -4.61 0.86 27.52
N ILE A 17 -5.79 1.14 26.97
CA ILE A 17 -6.69 2.17 27.52
C ILE A 17 -7.01 1.90 28.99
N THR A 18 -7.09 0.62 29.39
CA THR A 18 -7.32 0.20 30.78
C THR A 18 -6.19 0.58 31.74
N ASP A 19 -5.00 0.82 31.21
CA ASP A 19 -3.78 1.03 31.98
C ASP A 19 -3.47 2.53 32.11
N ILE A 20 -4.29 3.42 31.51
CA ILE A 20 -4.12 4.88 31.56
C ILE A 20 -5.15 5.46 32.53
N ASN A 21 -4.68 6.23 33.50
CA ASN A 21 -5.51 7.02 34.39
C ASN A 21 -4.87 8.40 34.64
N GLN A 22 -5.59 9.28 35.35
CA GLN A 22 -5.10 10.64 35.63
C GLN A 22 -3.80 10.66 36.46
N GLU A 23 -3.56 9.64 37.26
CA GLU A 23 -2.41 9.57 38.16
C GLU A 23 -1.13 9.13 37.44
N ASN A 24 -1.24 8.23 36.46
CA ASN A 24 -0.07 7.66 35.78
C ASN A 24 0.21 8.25 34.38
N CYS A 25 -0.73 8.98 33.76
CA CYS A 25 -0.56 9.48 32.39
C CYS A 25 0.68 10.36 32.23
N LEU A 26 0.94 11.26 33.18
CA LEU A 26 2.13 12.12 33.17
C LEU A 26 3.43 11.33 33.29
N GLU A 27 3.45 10.31 34.15
CA GLU A 27 4.62 9.44 34.35
C GLU A 27 4.90 8.60 33.08
N LEU A 28 3.86 8.07 32.44
CA LEU A 28 3.98 7.33 31.19
C LEU A 28 4.55 8.20 30.07
N LEU A 29 4.11 9.46 29.96
CA LEU A 29 4.64 10.43 29.00
C LEU A 29 6.11 10.79 29.30
N GLN A 30 6.43 11.03 30.57
CA GLN A 30 7.79 11.33 31.02
C GLN A 30 8.75 10.18 30.69
N ASN A 31 8.36 8.93 31.00
CA ASN A 31 9.15 7.74 30.71
C ASN A 31 9.36 7.54 29.20
N SER A 32 8.34 7.81 28.38
CA SER A 32 8.48 7.75 26.92
C SER A 32 9.45 8.80 26.39
N PHE A 33 9.44 10.01 26.98
CA PHE A 33 10.36 11.09 26.61
C PHE A 33 11.80 10.75 27.03
N ASP A 34 12.01 10.24 28.24
CA ASP A 34 13.34 9.90 28.75
C ASP A 34 13.98 8.76 27.93
N GLN A 35 13.21 7.70 27.61
CA GLN A 35 13.67 6.63 26.72
C GLN A 35 14.02 7.14 25.31
N PHE A 36 13.29 8.13 24.82
CA PHE A 36 13.56 8.76 23.53
C PHE A 36 14.88 9.55 23.58
N VAL A 37 15.11 10.36 24.63
CA VAL A 37 16.34 11.14 24.82
C VAL A 37 17.56 10.23 24.93
N GLU A 38 17.46 9.11 25.67
CA GLU A 38 18.54 8.13 25.79
C GLU A 38 18.92 7.53 24.42
N LYS A 39 17.91 7.12 23.63
CA LYS A 39 18.13 6.61 22.26
C LYS A 39 18.75 7.65 21.35
N MET A 40 18.33 8.92 21.45
CA MET A 40 18.89 10.02 20.67
C MET A 40 20.36 10.28 21.00
N GLN A 41 20.75 10.21 22.28
CA GLN A 41 22.13 10.37 22.71
C GLN A 41 23.02 9.26 22.15
N LEU A 42 22.58 8.00 22.24
CA LEU A 42 23.32 6.84 21.72
C LEU A 42 23.63 6.98 20.22
N VAL A 43 22.67 7.46 19.44
CA VAL A 43 22.87 7.61 18.00
C VAL A 43 23.73 8.84 17.67
N ALA A 44 23.57 9.95 18.38
CA ALA A 44 24.44 11.11 18.25
C ALA A 44 25.92 10.75 18.53
N ASP A 45 26.14 9.93 19.57
CA ASP A 45 27.46 9.42 19.94
C ASP A 45 28.03 8.47 18.87
N TYR A 46 27.22 7.56 18.32
CA TYR A 46 27.62 6.65 17.25
C TYR A 46 28.06 7.38 15.97
N GLN A 47 27.36 8.45 15.59
CA GLN A 47 27.62 9.17 14.34
C GLN A 47 28.68 10.26 14.45
N ASN A 48 29.26 10.51 15.63
CA ASN A 48 30.19 11.62 15.87
C ASN A 48 29.61 12.97 15.38
N ILE A 49 28.28 13.14 15.44
CA ILE A 49 27.59 14.33 14.92
C ILE A 49 27.89 15.49 15.86
N ASN A 50 28.86 16.31 15.47
CA ASN A 50 29.10 17.62 16.06
C ASN A 50 27.93 18.57 15.73
N ASN A 51 26.85 18.49 16.50
CA ASN A 51 25.88 19.57 16.84
C ASN A 51 25.36 20.51 15.74
N LYS A 52 25.42 20.15 14.44
CA LYS A 52 24.99 21.05 13.34
C LYS A 52 23.94 20.48 12.40
N ASN A 53 23.67 19.18 12.43
CA ASN A 53 22.61 18.60 11.60
C ASN A 53 21.28 18.62 12.36
N LYS A 54 20.21 19.09 11.69
CA LYS A 54 18.85 19.11 12.24
C LYS A 54 18.39 17.66 12.40
N ILE A 55 18.12 17.23 13.62
CA ILE A 55 17.62 15.88 13.87
C ILE A 55 16.12 15.88 13.53
N GLN A 56 15.70 14.93 12.70
CA GLN A 56 14.29 14.67 12.41
C GLN A 56 13.93 13.29 12.96
N THR A 57 12.79 13.21 13.63
CA THR A 57 12.24 11.97 14.19
C THR A 57 11.14 11.45 13.29
N ASN A 58 11.32 10.24 12.78
CA ASN A 58 10.32 9.52 12.00
C ASN A 58 9.79 8.34 12.80
N PHE A 59 8.50 8.03 12.65
CA PHE A 59 7.88 6.84 13.25
C PHE A 59 7.51 5.88 12.12
N PHE A 60 7.69 4.58 12.34
CA PHE A 60 7.43 3.54 11.36
C PHE A 60 6.63 2.42 12.03
N SER A 61 5.60 1.89 11.36
CA SER A 61 4.85 0.73 11.85
C SER A 61 5.24 -0.53 11.08
N PHE A 62 5.41 -1.66 11.78
CA PHE A 62 5.77 -2.95 11.18
C PHE A 62 4.72 -4.00 11.52
N ASN A 63 4.13 -4.65 10.50
CA ASN A 63 3.25 -5.83 10.67
C ASN A 63 2.20 -5.71 11.78
N HIS A 64 1.54 -4.55 11.91
CA HIS A 64 0.55 -4.27 12.97
C HIS A 64 1.07 -4.41 14.41
N GLN A 65 2.39 -4.56 14.58
CA GLN A 65 3.05 -4.37 15.85
C GLN A 65 3.54 -2.93 15.95
N PRO A 66 3.23 -2.22 17.04
CA PRO A 66 3.69 -0.87 17.28
C PRO A 66 5.19 -0.89 17.66
N ILE A 67 6.03 -1.21 16.69
CA ILE A 67 7.47 -1.14 16.84
C ILE A 67 7.93 0.14 16.15
N ASN A 68 7.98 1.24 16.91
CA ASN A 68 8.42 2.52 16.38
C ASN A 68 9.89 2.78 16.75
N PHE A 69 10.68 3.23 15.77
CA PHE A 69 12.02 3.78 16.01
C PHE A 69 12.11 5.18 15.45
N GLY A 70 12.60 6.11 16.27
CA GLY A 70 13.14 7.36 15.76
C GLY A 70 14.46 7.05 15.04
N CYS A 71 14.46 7.12 13.71
CA CYS A 71 15.70 7.00 12.93
C CYS A 71 16.22 8.38 12.50
N PHE A 72 17.53 8.46 12.33
CA PHE A 72 18.17 9.60 11.68
C PHE A 72 18.09 9.36 10.18
N ASN A 73 17.96 10.41 9.37
CA ASN A 73 18.11 10.34 7.91
C ASN A 73 19.60 10.10 7.53
N SER A 74 20.12 8.95 7.93
CA SER A 74 21.43 8.44 7.58
C SER A 74 21.25 7.02 7.07
N GLU A 75 21.66 6.81 5.81
CA GLU A 75 21.59 5.50 5.13
C GLU A 75 22.21 4.37 5.97
N ILE A 76 23.28 4.67 6.72
CA ILE A 76 23.96 3.70 7.60
C ILE A 76 23.03 3.22 8.72
N ILE A 77 22.27 4.11 9.34
CA ILE A 77 21.34 3.74 10.43
C ILE A 77 20.16 2.96 9.88
N VAL A 78 19.63 3.36 8.72
CA VAL A 78 18.57 2.60 8.03
C VAL A 78 19.04 1.17 7.73
N GLN A 79 20.26 0.99 7.22
CA GLN A 79 20.84 -0.33 6.95
C GLN A 79 21.05 -1.17 8.22
N GLU A 80 21.56 -0.57 9.30
CA GLU A 80 21.74 -1.30 10.57
C GLU A 80 20.39 -1.63 11.24
N LEU A 81 19.38 -0.76 11.14
CA LEU A 81 18.02 -1.07 11.60
C LEU A 81 17.41 -2.21 10.77
N HIS A 82 17.60 -2.22 9.44
CA HIS A 82 17.19 -3.34 8.61
C HIS A 82 17.85 -4.65 9.06
N ARG A 83 19.16 -4.64 9.36
CA ARG A 83 19.88 -5.81 9.88
C ARG A 83 19.34 -6.24 11.25
N PHE A 84 19.17 -5.30 12.18
CA PHE A 84 18.77 -5.56 13.56
C PHE A 84 17.35 -6.15 13.66
N TYR A 85 16.41 -5.61 12.88
CA TYR A 85 15.03 -6.11 12.83
C TYR A 85 14.84 -7.28 11.85
N HIS A 86 15.94 -7.82 11.29
CA HIS A 86 15.91 -8.86 10.27
C HIS A 86 15.00 -8.51 9.08
N LEU A 87 14.86 -7.22 8.78
CA LEU A 87 14.12 -6.74 7.64
C LEU A 87 14.92 -7.06 6.38
N LYS A 88 14.30 -7.78 5.44
CA LYS A 88 14.94 -8.06 4.15
C LYS A 88 15.25 -6.72 3.45
N PRO A 89 16.49 -6.49 2.96
CA PRO A 89 16.88 -5.25 2.27
C PRO A 89 15.98 -4.87 1.08
N ILE A 90 15.26 -5.85 0.52
CA ILE A 90 14.33 -5.74 -0.62
C ILE A 90 13.15 -4.80 -0.32
N HIS A 91 12.81 -4.58 0.94
CA HIS A 91 11.72 -3.71 1.34
C HIS A 91 12.29 -2.36 1.76
N ASN A 92 11.94 -1.30 1.05
CA ASN A 92 12.35 0.08 1.35
C ASN A 92 11.60 0.61 2.60
N PHE A 93 11.66 -0.12 3.73
CA PHE A 93 10.77 0.10 4.88
C PHE A 93 11.00 1.44 5.58
N ILE A 94 12.26 1.81 5.79
CA ILE A 94 12.62 3.02 6.54
C ILE A 94 13.03 4.11 5.54
N ASN A 95 12.05 4.89 5.10
CA ASN A 95 12.26 6.09 4.31
C ASN A 95 11.26 7.18 4.72
N ASP A 96 11.55 8.45 4.44
CA ASP A 96 10.68 9.57 4.85
C ASP A 96 9.22 9.42 4.38
N GLN A 97 8.97 8.71 3.28
CA GLN A 97 7.63 8.51 2.72
C GLN A 97 6.83 7.41 3.41
N ASN A 98 7.50 6.50 4.14
CA ASN A 98 6.89 5.43 4.93
C ASN A 98 6.71 5.83 6.42
N ARG A 99 6.84 7.13 6.73
CA ARG A 99 6.60 7.68 8.06
C ARG A 99 5.11 7.52 8.41
N THR A 100 4.82 6.96 9.59
CA THR A 100 3.48 6.99 10.17
C THR A 100 3.14 8.42 10.56
N GLU A 101 2.11 9.00 9.95
CA GLU A 101 1.58 10.30 10.34
C GLU A 101 0.67 10.14 11.57
N PHE A 102 1.06 10.75 12.69
CA PHE A 102 0.35 10.68 13.97
C PHE A 102 -0.28 12.01 14.37
N TRP A 103 -1.11 12.63 13.52
CA TRP A 103 -1.90 13.78 13.96
C TRP A 103 -3.25 13.81 13.26
N ALA A 104 -4.31 13.96 14.05
CA ALA A 104 -5.59 14.50 13.59
C ALA A 104 -5.32 15.92 13.08
N GLN A 105 -4.91 16.05 11.82
CA GLN A 105 -5.04 17.33 11.16
C GLN A 105 -6.55 17.63 11.17
N GLN A 106 -6.94 18.70 11.85
CA GLN A 106 -8.11 19.44 11.42
C GLN A 106 -7.80 19.87 9.99
N HIS A 107 -8.11 19.01 9.03
CA HIS A 107 -8.21 19.41 7.66
C HIS A 107 -9.24 20.53 7.65
N ASN A 108 -8.82 21.72 7.21
CA ASN A 108 -9.78 22.74 6.84
C ASN A 108 -10.76 22.07 5.87
N GLU A 109 -12.05 22.14 6.17
CA GLU A 109 -13.14 21.46 5.44
C GLU A 109 -13.28 21.88 3.95
N GLU A 110 -12.32 22.62 3.40
CA GLU A 110 -12.33 23.17 2.04
C GLU A 110 -11.29 22.55 1.07
N GLU A 111 -10.36 21.69 1.52
CA GLU A 111 -9.44 21.00 0.60
C GLU A 111 -9.90 19.57 0.31
N LEU A 112 -10.45 19.40 -0.91
CA LEU A 112 -10.65 18.18 -1.71
C LEU A 112 -11.14 16.90 -1.00
N GLN A 113 -12.10 16.23 -1.65
CA GLN A 113 -12.61 14.92 -1.26
C GLN A 113 -11.48 13.88 -1.36
N ASP A 114 -10.68 13.73 -0.31
CA ASP A 114 -9.51 12.88 -0.29
C ASP A 114 -9.92 11.41 -0.45
N LYS A 115 -9.42 10.80 -1.53
CA LYS A 115 -9.59 9.36 -1.79
C LYS A 115 -9.04 8.58 -0.61
N LEU A 116 -9.77 7.56 -0.17
CA LEU A 116 -9.41 6.82 1.03
C LEU A 116 -8.21 5.89 0.80
N GLN A 117 -7.32 5.85 1.79
CA GLN A 117 -6.19 4.94 1.82
C GLN A 117 -6.48 3.70 2.66
N ASN A 118 -5.86 2.58 2.29
CA ASN A 118 -5.83 1.34 3.08
C ASN A 118 -7.21 0.91 3.61
N VAL A 119 -8.23 0.93 2.74
CA VAL A 119 -9.62 0.68 3.12
C VAL A 119 -9.86 -0.71 3.74
N ASP A 120 -8.94 -1.66 3.54
CA ASP A 120 -8.96 -2.97 4.19
C ASP A 120 -8.77 -2.91 5.70
N GLN A 121 -8.18 -1.84 6.25
CA GLN A 121 -8.03 -1.66 7.70
C GLN A 121 -9.37 -1.55 8.43
N TYR A 122 -10.44 -1.20 7.70
CA TYR A 122 -11.78 -1.05 8.26
C TYR A 122 -12.61 -2.35 8.19
N LEU A 123 -12.05 -3.42 7.61
CA LEU A 123 -12.70 -4.73 7.65
C LEU A 123 -12.54 -5.35 9.03
N THR A 124 -13.65 -5.76 9.65
CA THR A 124 -13.62 -6.65 10.80
C THR A 124 -12.98 -7.98 10.39
N THR A 125 -11.86 -8.32 11.02
CA THR A 125 -11.08 -9.52 10.76
C THR A 125 -11.96 -10.78 10.88
N LYS A 126 -12.30 -11.41 9.75
CA LYS A 126 -12.84 -12.78 9.69
C LYS A 126 -11.85 -13.67 8.95
N ILE A 127 -10.61 -13.70 9.46
CA ILE A 127 -9.59 -14.66 9.04
C ILE A 127 -10.08 -16.05 9.46
N GLN A 128 -9.86 -17.06 8.63
CA GLN A 128 -10.15 -18.45 8.97
C GLN A 128 -9.37 -18.86 10.23
N GLU A 129 -9.95 -19.70 11.09
CA GLU A 129 -9.30 -20.09 12.37
C GLU A 129 -7.91 -20.71 12.15
N ASP A 130 -7.73 -21.43 11.03
CA ASP A 130 -6.50 -22.16 10.68
C ASP A 130 -5.79 -21.62 9.42
N GLY A 131 -6.20 -20.45 8.90
CA GLY A 131 -5.59 -19.86 7.70
C GLY A 131 -4.43 -18.91 8.01
N VAL A 132 -3.42 -18.90 7.14
CA VAL A 132 -2.32 -17.91 7.19
C VAL A 132 -2.61 -16.78 6.23
N PHE A 133 -2.62 -15.55 6.75
CA PHE A 133 -2.87 -14.35 5.96
C PHE A 133 -1.58 -13.80 5.34
N TYR A 134 -1.47 -13.90 4.02
CA TYR A 134 -0.43 -13.26 3.22
C TYR A 134 -1.03 -12.06 2.48
N LYS A 135 -0.50 -10.85 2.68
CA LYS A 135 -1.00 -9.63 2.05
C LYS A 135 0.08 -8.72 1.51
N TYR A 136 -0.36 -7.73 0.74
CA TYR A 136 0.41 -6.54 0.44
C TYR A 136 0.94 -5.88 1.74
N PHE A 137 2.05 -5.17 1.65
CA PHE A 137 2.57 -4.33 2.74
C PHE A 137 2.51 -2.86 2.35
N GLY A 138 2.48 -1.93 3.32
CA GLY A 138 2.55 -0.50 3.04
C GLY A 138 1.20 0.14 2.72
N ASN A 139 1.22 1.29 2.04
CA ASN A 139 0.02 2.10 1.78
C ASN A 139 -0.45 2.04 0.33
N TYR A 140 -1.76 2.18 0.11
CA TYR A 140 -2.35 2.39 -1.22
C TYR A 140 -3.57 3.29 -1.12
N VAL A 141 -3.87 3.99 -2.20
CA VAL A 141 -5.11 4.77 -2.38
C VAL A 141 -6.13 3.91 -3.10
N PHE A 142 -7.38 3.89 -2.62
CA PHE A 142 -8.47 3.20 -3.29
C PHE A 142 -9.02 4.05 -4.43
N HIS A 143 -8.72 3.64 -5.67
CA HIS A 143 -9.32 4.21 -6.86
C HIS A 143 -10.51 3.37 -7.33
N HIS A 144 -11.65 4.01 -7.54
CA HIS A 144 -12.90 3.35 -7.93
C HIS A 144 -13.73 4.19 -8.92
N TYR A 145 -14.84 3.65 -9.39
CA TYR A 145 -15.74 4.32 -10.34
C TYR A 145 -16.23 5.67 -9.85
N LEU A 146 -16.48 6.56 -10.81
CA LEU A 146 -17.06 7.90 -10.61
C LEU A 146 -16.16 8.89 -9.86
N GLN A 147 -14.91 8.53 -9.60
CA GLN A 147 -13.90 9.46 -9.12
C GLN A 147 -13.36 10.36 -10.24
N ASP A 148 -12.73 11.46 -9.86
CA ASP A 148 -12.06 12.41 -10.77
C ASP A 148 -13.00 13.06 -11.81
N GLY A 149 -14.30 13.12 -11.52
CA GLY A 149 -15.30 13.67 -12.43
C GLY A 149 -15.56 12.83 -13.68
N GLN A 150 -15.03 11.60 -13.75
CA GLN A 150 -15.18 10.72 -14.91
C GLN A 150 -16.27 9.67 -14.66
N ASN A 151 -17.26 9.60 -15.55
CA ASN A 151 -18.23 8.50 -15.55
C ASN A 151 -17.66 7.29 -16.32
N ASP A 152 -16.93 6.45 -15.59
CA ASP A 152 -16.31 5.23 -16.09
C ASP A 152 -17.05 3.94 -15.69
N LYS A 153 -18.28 4.09 -15.20
CA LYS A 153 -19.09 2.95 -14.77
C LYS A 153 -19.33 1.98 -15.92
N GLY A 154 -18.94 0.72 -15.71
CA GLY A 154 -19.11 -0.36 -16.68
C GLY A 154 -17.91 -0.55 -17.62
N TRP A 155 -16.86 0.27 -17.51
CA TRP A 155 -15.69 0.09 -18.35
C TRP A 155 -14.34 0.52 -17.76
N GLY A 156 -14.34 1.30 -16.67
CA GLY A 156 -13.12 1.81 -16.06
C GLY A 156 -12.39 0.84 -15.12
N CYS A 157 -12.90 -0.38 -14.89
CA CYS A 157 -12.50 -1.19 -13.73
C CYS A 157 -10.99 -1.47 -13.71
N ALA A 158 -10.44 -1.84 -14.86
CA ALA A 158 -9.01 -2.11 -14.99
C ALA A 158 -8.16 -0.83 -14.87
N TYR A 159 -8.66 0.32 -15.32
CA TYR A 159 -7.98 1.61 -15.13
C TYR A 159 -7.90 1.97 -13.64
N ARG A 160 -9.00 1.82 -12.89
CA ARG A 160 -9.05 2.13 -11.46
C ARG A 160 -8.21 1.16 -10.63
N SER A 161 -8.21 -0.13 -10.98
CA SER A 161 -7.30 -1.11 -10.40
C SER A 161 -5.83 -0.75 -10.69
N CYS A 162 -5.49 -0.37 -11.93
CA CYS A 162 -4.16 0.12 -12.31
C CYS A 162 -3.73 1.35 -11.49
N MET A 163 -4.62 2.34 -11.33
CA MET A 163 -4.36 3.51 -10.51
C MET A 163 -4.09 3.14 -9.04
N SER A 164 -4.85 2.20 -8.48
CA SER A 164 -4.65 1.73 -7.10
C SER A 164 -3.29 1.03 -6.95
N VAL A 165 -2.89 0.21 -7.92
CA VAL A 165 -1.56 -0.43 -7.97
C VAL A 165 -0.44 0.62 -8.09
N ILE A 166 -0.56 1.60 -8.98
CA ILE A 166 0.43 2.68 -9.13
C ILE A 166 0.52 3.53 -7.86
N SER A 167 -0.63 3.81 -7.24
CA SER A 167 -0.66 4.55 -5.96
C SER A 167 0.15 3.83 -4.90
N TRP A 168 0.15 2.49 -4.88
CA TRP A 168 0.97 1.73 -3.95
C TRP A 168 2.47 2.00 -4.14
N PHE A 169 2.97 1.97 -5.38
CA PHE A 169 4.38 2.29 -5.63
C PHE A 169 4.72 3.73 -5.26
N ARG A 170 3.79 4.65 -5.53
CA ARG A 170 3.90 6.05 -5.14
C ARG A 170 3.97 6.19 -3.62
N GLU A 171 3.03 5.61 -2.88
CA GLU A 171 2.93 5.77 -1.44
C GLU A 171 4.08 5.15 -0.67
N ASN A 172 4.75 4.13 -1.23
CA ASN A 172 5.79 3.36 -0.56
C ASN A 172 7.24 3.73 -0.95
N GLY A 173 7.45 4.85 -1.65
CA GLY A 173 8.80 5.33 -1.97
C GLY A 173 9.53 4.61 -3.07
N TYR A 174 8.80 3.97 -3.99
CA TYR A 174 9.39 3.41 -5.21
C TYR A 174 9.55 4.47 -6.31
N VAL A 175 8.86 5.60 -6.19
CA VAL A 175 8.97 6.74 -7.10
C VAL A 175 8.98 8.06 -6.35
N ASP A 176 9.49 9.10 -7.00
CA ASP A 176 9.42 10.46 -6.50
C ASP A 176 7.97 10.98 -6.65
N LYS A 177 7.25 11.15 -5.52
CA LYS A 177 5.84 11.56 -5.45
C LYS A 177 5.56 12.92 -6.11
N ASP A 178 6.57 13.77 -6.22
CA ASP A 178 6.47 15.10 -6.85
C ASP A 178 6.56 15.01 -8.38
N LYS A 179 7.24 13.97 -8.89
CA LYS A 179 7.44 13.75 -10.33
C LYS A 179 6.44 12.76 -10.92
N VAL A 180 6.12 11.70 -10.18
CA VAL A 180 5.21 10.64 -10.62
C VAL A 180 3.86 10.81 -9.93
N LYS A 181 2.87 11.14 -10.75
CA LYS A 181 1.46 11.19 -10.33
C LYS A 181 0.75 9.90 -10.74
N VAL A 182 -0.31 9.56 -10.02
CA VAL A 182 -1.23 8.52 -10.47
C VAL A 182 -1.92 9.04 -11.75
N PRO A 183 -1.84 8.31 -12.88
CA PRO A 183 -2.35 8.82 -14.15
C PRO A 183 -3.89 8.80 -14.17
N SER A 184 -4.49 9.75 -14.86
CA SER A 184 -5.90 9.73 -15.24
C SER A 184 -6.19 8.66 -16.31
N ILE A 185 -7.46 8.33 -16.52
CA ILE A 185 -7.88 7.40 -17.59
C ILE A 185 -7.38 7.89 -18.96
N THR A 186 -7.53 9.19 -19.23
CA THR A 186 -7.05 9.85 -20.45
C THR A 186 -5.54 9.70 -20.63
N GLU A 187 -4.74 9.86 -19.57
CA GLU A 187 -3.29 9.65 -19.63
C GLU A 187 -2.92 8.19 -19.86
N ILE A 188 -3.62 7.24 -19.23
CA ILE A 188 -3.46 5.81 -19.49
C ILE A 188 -3.70 5.50 -20.97
N GLN A 189 -4.81 6.00 -21.53
CA GLN A 189 -5.13 5.80 -22.95
C GLN A 189 -4.06 6.38 -23.87
N LYS A 190 -3.59 7.59 -23.56
CA LYS A 190 -2.52 8.24 -24.30
C LYS A 190 -1.23 7.42 -24.26
N MET A 191 -0.83 6.91 -23.09
CA MET A 191 0.37 6.07 -22.96
C MET A 191 0.29 4.80 -23.81
N LEU A 192 -0.87 4.12 -23.84
CA LEU A 192 -1.05 2.93 -24.67
C LEU A 192 -0.95 3.22 -26.17
N ILE A 193 -1.45 4.39 -26.61
CA ILE A 193 -1.29 4.85 -28.00
C ILE A 193 0.18 5.18 -28.31
N GLU A 194 0.86 5.89 -27.42
CA GLU A 194 2.27 6.28 -27.59
C GLU A 194 3.20 5.06 -27.64
N MET A 195 2.85 3.98 -26.94
CA MET A 195 3.57 2.70 -27.01
C MET A 195 3.25 1.87 -28.26
N GLY A 196 2.27 2.29 -29.08
CA GLY A 196 1.83 1.56 -30.26
C GLY A 196 0.95 0.34 -29.97
N ASP A 197 0.48 0.18 -28.73
CA ASP A 197 -0.42 -0.91 -28.33
C ASP A 197 -1.86 -0.68 -28.81
N LYS A 198 -2.29 0.59 -28.84
CA LYS A 198 -3.65 1.00 -29.26
C LYS A 198 -3.60 2.02 -30.40
N GLU A 199 -4.64 2.01 -31.22
CA GLU A 199 -4.86 3.00 -32.28
C GLU A 199 -5.30 4.36 -31.72
N ALA A 200 -5.14 5.43 -32.49
CA ALA A 200 -5.45 6.79 -32.05
C ALA A 200 -6.94 7.01 -31.64
N ASN A 201 -7.86 6.20 -32.17
CA ASN A 201 -9.29 6.24 -31.82
C ASN A 201 -9.59 5.71 -30.41
N PHE A 202 -8.62 5.07 -29.75
CA PHE A 202 -8.73 4.63 -28.36
C PHE A 202 -8.79 5.81 -27.37
N MET A 203 -8.24 6.96 -27.78
CA MET A 203 -8.21 8.19 -27.00
C MET A 203 -9.63 8.66 -26.64
N ASN A 204 -9.89 8.87 -25.35
CA ASN A 204 -11.20 9.25 -24.80
C ASN A 204 -12.34 8.26 -25.11
N SER A 205 -12.01 7.03 -25.49
CA SER A 205 -12.99 5.97 -25.67
C SER A 205 -13.44 5.38 -24.32
N SER A 206 -14.49 4.58 -24.33
CA SER A 206 -14.91 3.75 -23.20
C SER A 206 -14.44 2.30 -23.32
N GLN A 207 -13.37 2.04 -24.08
CA GLN A 207 -12.86 0.69 -24.28
C GLN A 207 -12.12 0.18 -23.04
N TRP A 208 -12.34 -1.10 -22.72
CA TRP A 208 -11.66 -1.81 -21.63
C TRP A 208 -10.17 -2.02 -21.92
N ILE A 209 -9.41 -2.19 -20.84
CA ILE A 209 -8.01 -2.68 -20.86
C ILE A 209 -7.91 -3.94 -19.99
N GLY A 210 -6.89 -4.76 -20.20
CA GLY A 210 -6.62 -5.96 -19.42
C GLY A 210 -5.30 -5.91 -18.64
N ALA A 211 -4.94 -7.05 -18.06
CA ALA A 211 -3.73 -7.21 -17.26
C ALA A 211 -2.43 -6.87 -18.05
N PHE A 212 -2.40 -7.15 -19.35
CA PHE A 212 -1.24 -6.83 -20.21
C PHE A 212 -1.07 -5.32 -20.38
N GLU A 213 -2.13 -4.59 -20.76
CA GLU A 213 -2.07 -3.14 -20.87
C GLU A 213 -1.70 -2.50 -19.52
N VAL A 214 -2.24 -3.01 -18.41
CA VAL A 214 -1.86 -2.55 -17.06
C VAL A 214 -0.36 -2.76 -16.81
N SER A 215 0.21 -3.91 -17.21
CA SER A 215 1.66 -4.14 -17.09
C SER A 215 2.49 -3.16 -17.93
N PHE A 216 2.03 -2.79 -19.12
CA PHE A 216 2.72 -1.82 -19.98
C PHE A 216 2.70 -0.43 -19.34
N ILE A 217 1.58 -0.01 -18.74
CA ILE A 217 1.50 1.26 -18.03
C ILE A 217 2.45 1.28 -16.84
N ILE A 218 2.47 0.22 -16.04
CA ILE A 218 3.35 0.13 -14.86
C ILE A 218 4.82 0.21 -15.28
N GLN A 219 5.23 -0.55 -16.31
CA GLN A 219 6.59 -0.49 -16.84
C GLN A 219 6.92 0.91 -17.38
N LYS A 220 6.01 1.50 -18.18
CA LYS A 220 6.26 2.79 -18.83
C LYS A 220 6.37 3.95 -17.84
N LEU A 221 5.52 3.95 -16.81
CA LEU A 221 5.39 5.07 -15.88
C LEU A 221 6.43 5.03 -14.77
N ILE A 222 6.72 3.83 -14.24
CA ILE A 222 7.53 3.68 -13.02
C ILE A 222 8.67 2.65 -13.14
N ASP A 223 8.92 2.14 -14.34
CA ASP A 223 10.01 1.20 -14.66
C ASP A 223 9.99 -0.09 -13.83
N ILE A 224 8.79 -0.60 -13.56
CA ILE A 224 8.56 -1.84 -12.80
C ILE A 224 8.11 -2.96 -13.74
N GLU A 225 8.84 -4.07 -13.71
CA GLU A 225 8.43 -5.30 -14.39
C GLU A 225 7.22 -5.93 -13.70
N CYS A 226 6.33 -6.52 -14.50
CA CYS A 226 5.19 -7.28 -13.99
C CYS A 226 5.23 -8.72 -14.50
N LYS A 227 5.03 -9.68 -13.60
CA LYS A 227 4.78 -11.06 -13.97
C LYS A 227 3.28 -11.22 -14.32
N ILE A 228 2.98 -11.86 -15.45
CA ILE A 228 1.61 -12.24 -15.79
C ILE A 228 1.39 -13.71 -15.41
N ILE A 229 0.45 -13.96 -14.50
CA ILE A 229 -0.03 -15.31 -14.20
C ILE A 229 -1.28 -15.54 -15.05
N PHE A 230 -1.25 -16.60 -15.87
CA PHE A 230 -2.39 -17.05 -16.65
C PHE A 230 -3.14 -18.16 -15.92
N LEU A 231 -4.46 -18.05 -15.90
CA LEU A 231 -5.39 -19.08 -15.44
C LEU A 231 -6.42 -19.34 -16.55
N GLN A 232 -6.48 -20.57 -17.05
CA GLN A 232 -7.36 -20.91 -18.17
C GLN A 232 -8.83 -21.03 -17.75
N ASP A 233 -9.06 -21.52 -16.54
CA ASP A 233 -10.40 -21.74 -15.98
C ASP A 233 -10.42 -21.28 -14.52
N GLY A 234 -11.38 -20.43 -14.15
CA GLY A 234 -11.55 -19.93 -12.79
C GLY A 234 -11.75 -21.03 -11.74
N ALA A 235 -12.27 -22.19 -12.14
CA ALA A 235 -12.39 -23.35 -11.25
C ALA A 235 -11.03 -23.83 -10.70
N ASP A 236 -9.95 -23.55 -11.43
CA ASP A 236 -8.58 -23.97 -11.10
C ASP A 236 -7.81 -22.91 -10.28
N ILE A 237 -8.46 -21.84 -9.79
CA ILE A 237 -7.76 -20.78 -9.03
C ILE A 237 -6.92 -21.31 -7.85
N ARG A 238 -7.35 -22.41 -7.24
CA ARG A 238 -6.63 -23.06 -6.13
C ARG A 238 -5.23 -23.52 -6.53
N THR A 239 -4.99 -23.86 -7.80
CA THR A 239 -3.66 -24.25 -8.28
C THR A 239 -2.67 -23.07 -8.32
N LYS A 240 -3.13 -21.84 -8.08
CA LYS A 240 -2.31 -20.61 -8.08
C LYS A 240 -1.99 -20.10 -6.68
N LEU A 241 -2.51 -20.72 -5.62
CA LEU A 241 -2.35 -20.23 -4.24
C LEU A 241 -0.89 -20.14 -3.79
N GLU A 242 -0.06 -21.13 -4.12
CA GLU A 242 1.39 -21.08 -3.83
C GLU A 242 2.09 -19.92 -4.57
N GLU A 243 1.65 -19.62 -5.79
CA GLU A 243 2.21 -18.53 -6.59
C GLU A 243 1.84 -17.17 -6.00
N PHE A 244 0.58 -16.99 -5.55
CA PHE A 244 0.12 -15.79 -4.86
C PHE A 244 0.78 -15.63 -3.48
N LYS A 245 0.89 -16.72 -2.70
CA LYS A 245 1.63 -16.73 -1.43
C LYS A 245 3.06 -16.26 -1.64
N SER A 246 3.77 -16.85 -2.60
CA SER A 246 5.14 -16.45 -2.94
C SER A 246 5.23 -14.98 -3.38
N HIS A 247 4.27 -14.50 -4.17
CA HIS A 247 4.18 -13.08 -4.54
C HIS A 247 4.02 -12.18 -3.32
N PHE A 248 3.08 -12.44 -2.43
CA PHE A 248 2.89 -11.58 -1.25
C PHE A 248 4.08 -11.61 -0.28
N ILE A 249 4.76 -12.76 -0.15
CA ILE A 249 5.97 -12.88 0.69
C ILE A 249 7.15 -12.11 0.09
N ASN A 250 7.38 -12.21 -1.22
CA ASN A 250 8.58 -11.68 -1.86
C ASN A 250 8.39 -10.28 -2.41
N GLU A 251 7.20 -9.98 -2.93
CA GLU A 251 6.86 -8.73 -3.60
C GLU A 251 5.84 -7.91 -2.82
N GLY A 252 4.85 -8.52 -2.18
CA GLY A 252 3.91 -7.79 -1.31
C GLY A 252 3.24 -6.57 -1.96
N THR A 253 3.08 -6.59 -3.28
CA THR A 253 2.37 -5.57 -4.07
C THR A 253 0.93 -6.02 -4.33
N PRO A 254 -0.03 -5.08 -4.48
CA PRO A 254 -1.36 -5.41 -4.97
C PRO A 254 -1.31 -6.08 -6.35
N ILE A 255 -2.12 -7.12 -6.56
CA ILE A 255 -2.22 -7.84 -7.82
C ILE A 255 -3.49 -7.40 -8.54
N MET A 256 -3.38 -6.78 -9.71
CA MET A 256 -4.54 -6.55 -10.57
C MET A 256 -4.88 -7.83 -11.32
N PHE A 257 -6.17 -8.15 -11.48
CA PHE A 257 -6.59 -9.21 -12.38
C PHE A 257 -7.81 -8.83 -13.19
N GLY A 258 -7.96 -9.46 -14.36
CA GLY A 258 -9.13 -9.31 -15.22
C GLY A 258 -9.62 -10.64 -15.78
N GLY A 259 -10.93 -10.78 -15.90
CA GLY A 259 -11.64 -11.92 -16.49
C GLY A 259 -13.14 -11.64 -16.62
N ASP A 260 -13.77 -12.18 -17.66
CA ASP A 260 -15.20 -11.96 -18.00
C ASP A 260 -15.62 -10.47 -18.01
N GLN A 261 -14.82 -9.61 -18.65
CA GLN A 261 -15.05 -8.14 -18.75
C GLN A 261 -14.92 -7.35 -17.44
N TYR A 262 -14.66 -8.02 -16.31
CA TYR A 262 -14.46 -7.38 -15.02
C TYR A 262 -12.98 -7.37 -14.61
N ALA A 263 -12.61 -6.40 -13.78
CA ALA A 263 -11.27 -6.31 -13.21
C ALA A 263 -11.33 -5.89 -11.74
N TYR A 264 -10.39 -6.41 -10.95
CA TYR A 264 -10.29 -6.18 -9.52
C TYR A 264 -8.82 -6.16 -9.09
N SER A 265 -8.56 -5.85 -7.82
CA SER A 265 -7.24 -6.09 -7.21
C SER A 265 -7.34 -7.09 -6.05
N ILE A 266 -6.42 -8.05 -6.02
CA ILE A 266 -6.18 -8.90 -4.85
C ILE A 266 -5.14 -8.19 -3.98
N LEU A 267 -5.51 -7.93 -2.74
CA LEU A 267 -4.64 -7.36 -1.72
C LEU A 267 -4.01 -8.43 -0.84
N GLY A 268 -4.58 -9.63 -0.79
CA GLY A 268 -4.01 -10.74 -0.05
C GLY A 268 -4.83 -12.01 -0.13
N ILE A 269 -4.29 -13.07 0.42
CA ILE A 269 -4.94 -14.38 0.56
C ILE A 269 -4.88 -14.85 2.01
N ASP A 270 -5.99 -15.38 2.49
CA ASP A 270 -6.08 -16.13 3.74
C ASP A 270 -6.11 -17.60 3.37
N TYR A 271 -4.95 -18.25 3.46
CA TYR A 271 -4.67 -19.55 2.85
C TYR A 271 -4.51 -20.63 3.91
N ASN A 272 -5.38 -21.65 3.86
CA ASN A 272 -5.25 -22.87 4.63
C ASN A 272 -4.48 -23.91 3.79
N GLU A 273 -3.21 -24.11 4.14
CA GLU A 273 -2.31 -25.03 3.41
C GLU A 273 -2.72 -26.50 3.58
N ASP A 274 -3.29 -26.86 4.72
CA ASP A 274 -3.70 -28.25 5.00
C ASP A 274 -4.93 -28.64 4.16
N GLU A 275 -5.88 -27.72 3.96
CA GLU A 275 -7.08 -27.93 3.17
C GLU A 275 -6.91 -27.56 1.68
N GLY A 276 -5.87 -26.80 1.33
CA GLY A 276 -5.65 -26.30 -0.02
C GLY A 276 -6.72 -25.28 -0.47
N ASP A 277 -7.35 -24.56 0.48
CA ASP A 277 -8.38 -23.56 0.21
C ASP A 277 -7.98 -22.17 0.70
N ALA A 278 -8.54 -21.13 0.06
CA ALA A 278 -8.26 -19.77 0.45
C ALA A 278 -9.44 -18.82 0.25
N LYS A 279 -9.42 -17.75 1.04
CA LYS A 279 -10.17 -16.52 0.77
C LYS A 279 -9.23 -15.47 0.18
N PHE A 280 -9.78 -14.62 -0.67
CA PHE A 280 -9.08 -13.54 -1.35
C PHE A 280 -9.59 -12.21 -0.80
N LEU A 281 -8.69 -11.33 -0.39
CA LEU A 281 -9.02 -9.97 -0.02
C LEU A 281 -9.10 -9.13 -1.31
N ILE A 282 -10.31 -8.75 -1.71
CA ILE A 282 -10.60 -8.10 -2.99
C ILE A 282 -10.91 -6.63 -2.79
N LEU A 283 -10.13 -5.78 -3.45
CA LEU A 283 -10.44 -4.37 -3.67
C LEU A 283 -11.25 -4.25 -4.97
N ASP A 284 -12.48 -3.77 -4.86
CA ASP A 284 -13.46 -3.76 -5.93
C ASP A 284 -13.60 -2.35 -6.54
N PRO A 285 -12.99 -2.09 -7.72
CA PRO A 285 -13.05 -0.77 -8.36
C PRO A 285 -14.45 -0.40 -8.85
N HIS A 286 -15.41 -1.32 -8.84
CA HIS A 286 -16.78 -1.07 -9.29
C HIS A 286 -17.62 -0.27 -8.28
N TYR A 287 -17.08 -0.03 -7.08
CA TYR A 287 -17.74 0.80 -6.09
C TYR A 287 -18.05 2.21 -6.65
N VAL A 288 -19.30 2.62 -6.53
CA VAL A 288 -19.84 3.91 -7.06
C VAL A 288 -20.29 4.86 -5.96
N GLY A 289 -20.09 4.49 -4.69
CA GLY A 289 -20.51 5.30 -3.55
C GLY A 289 -19.51 6.41 -3.21
N PRO A 290 -19.80 7.20 -2.16
CA PRO A 290 -18.87 8.22 -1.69
C PRO A 290 -17.62 7.61 -1.05
N ASP A 291 -16.52 8.37 -1.04
CA ASP A 291 -15.29 8.07 -0.30
C ASP A 291 -15.55 8.11 1.22
N ASN A 292 -16.14 7.03 1.74
CA ASN A 292 -16.49 6.86 3.13
C ASN A 292 -16.29 5.39 3.52
N TYR A 293 -15.44 5.14 4.52
CA TYR A 293 -15.02 3.78 4.89
C TYR A 293 -16.21 2.85 5.18
N LYS A 294 -17.24 3.37 5.86
CA LYS A 294 -18.42 2.57 6.22
C LYS A 294 -19.18 2.15 4.97
N ASN A 295 -19.44 3.06 4.04
CA ASN A 295 -20.09 2.71 2.78
C ASN A 295 -19.25 1.75 1.92
N ILE A 296 -17.93 1.95 1.88
CA ILE A 296 -17.02 1.07 1.13
C ILE A 296 -17.07 -0.35 1.68
N VAL A 297 -17.00 -0.52 3.00
CA VAL A 297 -17.12 -1.84 3.65
C VAL A 297 -18.52 -2.42 3.46
N ASP A 298 -19.57 -1.67 3.79
CA ASP A 298 -20.96 -2.14 3.77
C ASP A 298 -21.43 -2.54 2.37
N LYS A 299 -20.91 -1.86 1.32
CA LYS A 299 -21.25 -2.14 -0.08
C LYS A 299 -20.23 -3.00 -0.82
N GLY A 300 -19.24 -3.54 -0.11
CA GLY A 300 -18.29 -4.50 -0.65
C GLY A 300 -17.21 -3.94 -1.58
N GLY A 301 -16.92 -2.63 -1.51
CA GLY A 301 -15.77 -2.03 -2.19
C GLY A 301 -14.42 -2.61 -1.73
N ILE A 302 -14.39 -3.20 -0.53
CA ILE A 302 -13.32 -4.06 -0.03
C ILE A 302 -13.97 -5.24 0.69
N SER A 303 -13.61 -6.48 0.34
CA SER A 303 -14.20 -7.65 1.00
C SER A 303 -13.39 -8.93 0.83
N TRP A 304 -13.58 -9.87 1.76
CA TRP A 304 -13.10 -11.24 1.61
C TRP A 304 -14.05 -12.04 0.71
N LYS A 305 -13.50 -12.66 -0.34
CA LYS A 305 -14.22 -13.53 -1.27
C LYS A 305 -13.67 -14.95 -1.22
N LYS A 306 -14.51 -15.96 -1.43
CA LYS A 306 -14.05 -17.34 -1.59
C LYS A 306 -13.59 -17.56 -3.04
N ALA A 307 -13.04 -18.73 -3.32
CA ALA A 307 -12.61 -19.14 -4.65
C ALA A 307 -13.74 -19.13 -5.70
N ASP A 308 -15.01 -19.21 -5.28
CA ASP A 308 -16.20 -19.12 -6.16
C ASP A 308 -16.39 -17.74 -6.83
N LEU A 309 -15.61 -16.73 -6.44
CA LEU A 309 -15.46 -15.50 -7.21
C LEU A 309 -14.97 -15.76 -8.64
N PHE A 310 -14.13 -16.77 -8.83
CA PHE A 310 -13.56 -17.12 -10.11
C PHE A 310 -14.48 -18.15 -10.80
N LEU A 311 -15.02 -17.77 -11.95
CA LEU A 311 -16.07 -18.50 -12.64
C LEU A 311 -15.51 -19.67 -13.46
N PRO A 312 -16.16 -20.84 -13.46
CA PRO A 312 -15.81 -21.94 -14.35
C PRO A 312 -15.88 -21.53 -15.83
N ASN A 313 -15.00 -22.07 -16.67
CA ASN A 313 -14.88 -21.76 -18.10
C ASN A 313 -14.53 -20.30 -18.43
N THR A 314 -14.05 -19.53 -17.45
CA THR A 314 -13.57 -18.16 -17.64
C THR A 314 -12.06 -18.12 -17.43
N PHE A 315 -11.34 -17.55 -18.39
CA PHE A 315 -9.91 -17.30 -18.22
C PHE A 315 -9.66 -16.01 -17.42
N TYR A 316 -8.58 -15.99 -16.65
CA TYR A 316 -8.14 -14.84 -15.87
C TYR A 316 -6.65 -14.58 -16.11
N ASN A 317 -6.31 -13.31 -16.22
CA ASN A 317 -4.92 -12.84 -16.23
C ASN A 317 -4.67 -12.00 -14.98
N PHE A 318 -3.61 -12.32 -14.25
CA PHE A 318 -3.18 -11.59 -13.06
C PHE A 318 -1.88 -10.85 -13.38
N CYS A 319 -1.91 -9.52 -13.27
CA CYS A 319 -0.74 -8.66 -13.34
C CYS A 319 -0.14 -8.52 -11.94
N CYS A 320 1.05 -9.10 -11.75
CA CYS A 320 1.79 -9.15 -10.50
C CYS A 320 3.04 -8.25 -10.58
N PRO A 321 2.98 -6.99 -10.12
CA PRO A 321 4.13 -6.08 -10.17
C PRO A 321 5.27 -6.54 -9.26
N LEU A 322 6.49 -6.54 -9.77
CA LEU A 322 7.68 -6.98 -9.05
C LEU A 322 8.40 -5.77 -8.47
N ARG A 323 8.79 -5.81 -7.20
CA ARG A 323 9.60 -4.74 -6.62
C ARG A 323 11.02 -4.96 -7.10
N ASN A 324 11.47 -4.17 -8.09
CA ASN A 324 12.80 -4.28 -8.68
C ASN A 324 13.87 -4.63 -7.61
N LYS A 325 14.60 -5.73 -7.82
CA LYS A 325 15.59 -6.27 -6.86
C LYS A 325 16.82 -5.37 -6.66
N SER A 326 16.92 -4.24 -7.35
CA SER A 326 18.10 -3.39 -7.42
C SER A 326 17.88 -2.04 -6.74
N LEU A 327 17.89 -2.04 -5.41
CA LEU A 327 18.52 -0.97 -4.65
C LEU A 327 19.79 -1.59 -4.06
N ASN A 328 20.87 -1.58 -4.85
CA ASN A 328 22.21 -1.92 -4.39
C ASN A 328 22.83 -0.73 -3.66
#